data_AF-A0A0F4RL66-F1
#
_entry.id   AF-A0A0F4RL66-F1
#
_cell.length_a   1.000
_cell.length_b   1.000
_cell.length_c   1.000
_cell.angle_alpha   90.00
_cell.angle_beta   90.00
_cell.angle_gamma   90.00
#
_symmetry.space_group_name_H-M   'P 1'
#
loop_
_entity.id
_entity.type
_entity.pdbx_description
1 polymer ?
#
loop_
_entity_poly.entity_id
_entity_poly.type
_entity_poly.pdbx_seq_one_letter_code
_entity_poly.pdbx_strand_id
1 'polypeptide(L)'
;MASRPGQLALNGLYLFAFLIVTLLAPIRAAAAPYAAMVMDARTGEVLHSRNADTRLHPASLTKMMTLYIAFQAIERGEITLDTEVRISRNAASEPPSKLGVRAGQTIRLRYLLRAAAVKSANDAATAIGEAISGSEEAFATRMNRTARAMGMRNTTFHNAHGLTQSGHLSTARDMSVLGRHVIYDFPQYYNLFSRRTADAGIATVRHTNRRWLDAYEGGDGIKTGYTRAAGFNLVASAQRGQERIIVTVFGGSSTTARNARVTELMDMGFNRAPSRATIRRPNPPAAMLTSAPATQSRSTQRRSGLVSRSLRPVARPLPTAPVAEILVAAAEEPAVDNVLNDAINAALVEAMAEPEVAPETVVVEAPAETALQPTTSTLIARDTPAVTPHLRPASLQTTTVAAVEAPATAPPAAVVADAGPEVVTRISTSGGRHWGVNVGRYNSRYDAERVLLRVALNEMSTLDGALRRVVQRSGGFDANFMGLSREGADLACRRLQARGTTCFMIGSEG
;
A
#
# COMPACT_ATOMS: atom_id res chain seq x y z
N MET A 1 79.25 17.95 13.45
CA MET A 1 78.74 17.23 12.25
C MET A 1 77.99 18.23 11.39
N ALA A 2 78.64 18.75 10.35
CA ALA A 2 78.02 19.70 9.43
C ALA A 2 77.13 18.93 8.44
N SER A 3 75.82 19.15 8.49
CA SER A 3 74.87 18.59 7.52
C SER A 3 75.25 19.08 6.12
N ARG A 4 75.55 18.15 5.20
CA ARG A 4 75.91 18.49 3.81
C ARG A 4 74.73 19.21 3.16
N PRO A 5 74.92 20.36 2.49
CA PRO A 5 73.84 21.18 1.94
C PRO A 5 72.92 20.42 0.97
N GLY A 6 73.44 19.38 0.30
CA GLY A 6 72.65 18.49 -0.55
C GLY A 6 71.58 17.65 0.18
N GLN A 7 71.78 17.32 1.45
CA GLN A 7 70.77 16.57 2.24
C GLN A 7 69.57 17.44 2.60
N LEU A 8 69.77 18.75 2.81
CA LEU A 8 68.66 19.66 3.09
C LEU A 8 67.79 19.87 1.85
N ALA A 9 68.39 19.97 0.66
CA ALA A 9 67.66 20.06 -0.61
C ALA A 9 66.88 18.77 -0.91
N LEU A 10 67.48 17.60 -0.66
CA LEU A 10 66.83 16.31 -0.85
C LEU A 10 65.65 16.12 0.11
N ASN A 11 65.83 16.48 1.39
CA ASN A 11 64.76 16.44 2.39
C ASN A 11 63.63 17.42 2.06
N GLY A 12 63.95 18.59 1.52
CA GLY A 12 62.98 19.56 1.01
C GLY A 12 62.17 19.03 -0.17
N LEU A 13 62.82 18.32 -1.10
CA LEU A 13 62.16 17.67 -2.23
C LEU A 13 61.20 16.56 -1.76
N TYR A 14 61.62 15.74 -0.78
CA TYR A 14 60.74 14.71 -0.20
C TYR A 14 59.55 15.30 0.54
N LEU A 15 59.74 16.38 1.30
CA LEU A 15 58.65 17.11 1.96
C LEU A 15 57.67 17.71 0.94
N PHE A 16 58.18 18.30 -0.14
CA PHE A 16 57.35 18.88 -1.20
C PHE A 16 56.57 17.80 -1.96
N ALA A 17 57.21 16.67 -2.30
CA ALA A 17 56.54 15.54 -2.93
C ALA A 17 55.48 14.92 -2.00
N PHE A 18 55.77 14.79 -0.70
CA PHE A 18 54.80 14.32 0.29
C PHE A 18 53.60 15.28 0.39
N LEU A 19 53.86 16.59 0.41
CA LEU A 19 52.80 17.60 0.47
C LEU A 19 51.90 17.54 -0.77
N ILE A 20 52.49 17.42 -1.97
CA ILE A 20 51.75 17.25 -3.23
C ILE A 20 50.90 15.97 -3.20
N VAL A 21 51.46 14.84 -2.78
CA VAL A 21 50.71 13.57 -2.68
C VAL A 21 49.56 13.68 -1.68
N THR A 22 49.73 14.39 -0.57
CA THR A 22 48.65 14.62 0.40
C THR A 22 47.56 15.58 -0.12
N LEU A 23 47.93 16.57 -0.94
CA LEU A 23 46.98 17.50 -1.55
C LEU A 23 46.19 16.88 -2.72
N LEU A 24 46.78 15.92 -3.42
CA LEU A 24 46.17 15.16 -4.51
C LEU A 24 45.52 13.85 -4.06
N ALA A 25 45.54 13.53 -2.76
CA ALA A 25 44.83 12.39 -2.23
C ALA A 25 43.33 12.56 -2.55
N PRO A 26 42.69 11.60 -3.26
CA PRO A 26 41.31 11.76 -3.67
C PRO A 26 40.45 11.87 -2.41
N ILE A 27 39.77 13.01 -2.25
CA ILE A 27 38.70 13.17 -1.27
C ILE A 27 37.67 12.11 -1.60
N ARG A 28 37.68 11.00 -0.87
CA ARG A 28 36.69 9.95 -1.05
C ARG A 28 35.34 10.56 -0.68
N ALA A 29 34.48 10.76 -1.67
CA ALA A 29 33.07 11.02 -1.42
C ALA A 29 32.54 9.86 -0.56
N ALA A 30 32.28 10.14 0.72
CA ALA A 30 31.75 9.15 1.63
C ALA A 30 30.35 8.76 1.13
N ALA A 31 30.21 7.52 0.66
CA ALA A 31 28.89 6.97 0.39
C ALA A 31 28.05 7.05 1.67
N ALA A 32 26.76 7.37 1.53
CA ALA A 32 25.85 7.37 2.67
C ALA A 32 25.97 6.03 3.42
N PRO A 33 26.08 6.03 4.76
CA PRO A 33 26.27 4.80 5.51
C PRO A 33 25.18 3.79 5.19
N TYR A 34 25.59 2.55 4.92
CA TYR A 34 24.65 1.48 4.63
C TYR A 34 23.92 1.03 5.90
N ALA A 35 22.60 0.91 5.82
CA ALA A 35 21.77 0.27 6.83
C ALA A 35 20.69 -0.58 6.18
N ALA A 36 20.32 -1.69 6.83
CA ALA A 36 19.25 -2.55 6.35
C ALA A 36 18.53 -3.29 7.48
N MET A 37 17.30 -3.68 7.20
CA MET A 37 16.48 -4.51 8.08
C MET A 37 15.54 -5.38 7.25
N VAL A 38 15.33 -6.62 7.71
CA VAL A 38 14.35 -7.56 7.17
C VAL A 38 13.43 -7.97 8.29
N MET A 39 12.13 -7.90 8.04
CA MET A 39 11.07 -8.15 9.01
C MET A 39 10.02 -9.10 8.42
N ASP A 40 9.60 -10.09 9.20
CA ASP A 40 8.32 -10.77 8.94
C ASP A 40 7.19 -9.81 9.33
N ALA A 41 6.45 -9.34 8.32
CA ALA A 41 5.40 -8.35 8.54
C ALA A 41 4.28 -8.90 9.42
N ARG A 42 4.02 -10.22 9.40
CA ARG A 42 2.93 -10.86 10.15
C ARG A 42 3.17 -10.75 11.65
N THR A 43 4.36 -11.12 12.10
CA THR A 43 4.72 -11.19 13.52
C THR A 43 5.38 -9.91 14.03
N GLY A 44 6.03 -9.15 13.14
CA GLY A 44 6.90 -8.03 13.49
C GLY A 44 8.32 -8.49 13.87
N GLU A 45 8.63 -9.78 13.70
CA GLU A 45 9.93 -10.35 14.02
C GLU A 45 11.02 -9.84 13.08
N VAL A 46 12.19 -9.55 13.64
CA VAL A 46 13.37 -9.10 12.88
C VAL A 46 14.18 -10.31 12.44
N LEU A 47 14.19 -10.59 11.13
CA LEU A 47 14.89 -11.73 10.55
C LEU A 47 16.36 -11.42 10.24
N HIS A 48 16.65 -10.14 10.00
CA HIS A 48 18.00 -9.62 9.78
C HIS A 48 18.06 -8.12 10.06
N SER A 49 19.19 -7.65 10.56
CA SER A 49 19.48 -6.23 10.70
C SER A 49 20.96 -5.95 10.54
N ARG A 50 21.29 -4.83 9.90
CA ARG A 50 22.65 -4.26 9.84
C ARG A 50 22.54 -2.75 9.98
N ASN A 51 23.18 -2.17 11.00
CA ASN A 51 23.13 -0.73 11.29
C ASN A 51 21.68 -0.19 11.35
N ALA A 52 20.72 -1.02 11.77
CA ALA A 52 19.30 -0.72 11.57
C ALA A 52 18.81 0.49 12.36
N ASP A 53 19.53 0.87 13.41
CA ASP A 53 19.25 2.01 14.29
C ASP A 53 20.10 3.25 13.96
N THR A 54 20.94 3.19 12.93
CA THR A 54 21.72 4.35 12.47
C THR A 54 20.79 5.42 11.90
N ARG A 55 20.92 6.65 12.40
CA ARG A 55 20.14 7.80 11.95
C ARG A 55 20.67 8.33 10.62
N LEU A 56 19.87 8.20 9.57
CA LEU A 56 20.20 8.53 8.19
C LEU A 56 19.09 9.37 7.56
N HIS A 57 19.43 10.13 6.52
CA HIS A 57 18.41 10.86 5.77
C HIS A 57 17.45 9.87 5.06
N PRO A 58 16.13 9.93 5.34
CA PRO A 58 15.16 9.01 4.75
C PRO A 58 14.86 9.31 3.28
N ALA A 59 15.19 10.51 2.80
CA ALA A 59 14.74 11.00 1.50
C ALA A 59 13.21 10.83 1.34
N SER A 60 12.73 10.52 0.13
CA SER A 60 11.28 10.32 -0.12
C SER A 60 10.63 9.12 0.61
N LEU A 61 11.36 8.34 1.42
CA LEU A 61 10.71 7.39 2.35
C LEU A 61 9.79 8.13 3.34
N THR A 62 10.09 9.39 3.65
CA THR A 62 9.26 10.31 4.44
C THR A 62 7.81 10.35 3.97
N LYS A 63 7.55 10.24 2.67
CA LYS A 63 6.18 10.27 2.12
C LYS A 63 5.31 9.11 2.58
N MET A 64 5.89 8.01 3.09
CA MET A 64 5.10 6.98 3.75
C MET A 64 4.39 7.53 5.00
N MET A 65 5.05 8.38 5.79
CA MET A 65 4.45 9.02 6.97
C MET A 65 3.40 10.05 6.53
N THR A 66 3.68 10.80 5.48
CA THR A 66 2.73 11.76 4.90
C THR A 66 1.43 11.07 4.44
N LEU A 67 1.57 9.97 3.70
CA LEU A 67 0.42 9.17 3.25
C LEU A 67 -0.29 8.49 4.42
N TYR A 68 0.45 7.94 5.38
CA TYR A 68 -0.11 7.35 6.60
C TYR A 68 -1.01 8.35 7.35
N ILE A 69 -0.53 9.58 7.56
CA ILE A 69 -1.32 10.63 8.20
C ILE A 69 -2.51 11.06 7.34
N ALA A 70 -2.35 11.11 6.02
CA ALA A 70 -3.47 11.42 5.14
C ALA A 70 -4.57 10.35 5.20
N PHE A 71 -4.21 9.07 5.22
CA PHE A 71 -5.16 7.97 5.39
C PHE A 71 -5.87 8.04 6.75
N GLN A 72 -5.12 8.35 7.81
CA GLN A 72 -5.67 8.58 9.14
C GLN A 72 -6.66 9.76 9.16
N ALA A 73 -6.31 10.89 8.53
CA ALA A 73 -7.17 12.06 8.45
C ALA A 73 -8.47 11.76 7.68
N ILE A 74 -8.38 10.93 6.62
CA ILE A 74 -9.55 10.48 5.86
C ILE A 74 -10.46 9.58 6.70
N GLU A 75 -9.89 8.60 7.41
CA GLU A 75 -10.65 7.70 8.27
C GLU A 75 -11.39 8.44 9.39
N ARG A 76 -10.83 9.54 9.88
CA ARG A 76 -11.44 10.40 10.90
C ARG A 76 -12.44 11.42 10.36
N GLY A 77 -12.58 11.52 9.04
CA GLY A 77 -13.39 12.55 8.41
C GLY A 77 -12.84 13.97 8.56
N GLU A 78 -11.55 14.15 8.89
CA GLU A 78 -10.89 15.46 8.89
C GLU A 78 -10.78 16.03 7.46
N ILE A 79 -10.62 15.15 6.48
CA ILE A 79 -10.55 15.46 5.06
C ILE A 79 -11.11 14.29 4.25
N THR A 80 -11.58 14.50 3.02
CA THR A 80 -12.10 13.42 2.16
C THR A 80 -11.25 13.25 0.91
N LEU A 81 -11.37 12.10 0.24
CA LEU A 81 -10.72 11.86 -1.05
C LEU A 81 -11.11 12.86 -2.15
N ASP A 82 -12.27 13.50 -2.02
CA ASP A 82 -12.79 14.50 -2.96
C ASP A 82 -12.57 15.94 -2.51
N THR A 83 -12.01 16.15 -1.33
CA THR A 83 -11.69 17.50 -0.86
C THR A 83 -10.79 18.19 -1.87
N GLU A 84 -11.23 19.36 -2.29
CA GLU A 84 -10.53 20.24 -3.19
C GLU A 84 -9.40 20.97 -2.44
N VAL A 85 -8.17 20.64 -2.77
CA VAL A 85 -6.98 21.22 -2.14
C VAL A 85 -6.48 22.36 -3.02
N ARG A 86 -6.48 23.58 -2.47
CA ARG A 86 -5.84 24.74 -3.09
C ARG A 86 -4.33 24.65 -2.91
N ILE A 87 -3.59 24.66 -4.00
CA ILE A 87 -2.13 24.55 -4.01
C ILE A 87 -1.50 25.87 -3.57
N SER A 88 -0.68 25.82 -2.53
CA SER A 88 0.07 26.99 -2.05
C SER A 88 1.24 27.34 -2.97
N ARG A 89 1.82 28.54 -2.77
CA ARG A 89 3.08 28.90 -3.44
C ARG A 89 4.23 27.99 -3.02
N ASN A 90 4.27 27.60 -1.74
CA ASN A 90 5.28 26.71 -1.17
C ASN A 90 5.26 25.34 -1.88
N ALA A 91 4.10 24.68 -1.88
CA ALA A 91 3.92 23.39 -2.55
C ALA A 91 4.27 23.44 -4.05
N ALA A 92 3.86 24.49 -4.77
CA ALA A 92 4.18 24.63 -6.20
C ALA A 92 5.69 24.85 -6.46
N SER A 93 6.39 25.50 -5.52
CA SER A 93 7.82 25.82 -5.62
C SER A 93 8.74 24.64 -5.35
N GLU A 94 8.22 23.53 -4.82
CA GLU A 94 9.01 22.34 -4.50
C GLU A 94 9.83 21.86 -5.71
N PRO A 95 11.09 21.44 -5.52
CA PRO A 95 11.91 20.89 -6.59
C PRO A 95 11.40 19.50 -7.01
N PRO A 96 11.72 19.03 -8.23
CA PRO A 96 11.37 17.68 -8.68
C PRO A 96 12.00 16.56 -7.82
N SER A 97 11.46 15.34 -7.79
CA SER A 97 10.27 14.84 -8.50
C SER A 97 8.99 15.54 -8.03
N LYS A 98 8.16 15.99 -8.98
CA LYS A 98 6.92 16.73 -8.71
C LYS A 98 5.86 16.46 -9.78
N LEU A 99 4.60 16.72 -9.47
CA LEU A 99 3.47 16.60 -10.40
C LEU A 99 3.43 17.78 -11.39
N GLY A 100 3.89 18.95 -10.96
CA GLY A 100 3.89 20.18 -11.75
C GLY A 100 2.64 21.03 -11.56
N VAL A 101 2.03 20.97 -10.37
CA VAL A 101 0.86 21.81 -10.02
C VAL A 101 1.25 23.28 -9.92
N ARG A 102 0.31 24.19 -10.22
CA ARG A 102 0.52 25.64 -10.16
C ARG A 102 -0.02 26.22 -8.85
N ALA A 103 0.62 27.26 -8.32
CA ALA A 103 0.10 27.98 -7.15
C ALA A 103 -1.29 28.56 -7.45
N GLY A 104 -2.21 28.43 -6.50
CA GLY A 104 -3.61 28.86 -6.64
C GLY A 104 -4.51 27.88 -7.39
N GLN A 105 -3.95 26.88 -8.09
CA GLN A 105 -4.73 25.79 -8.68
C GLN A 105 -5.41 24.96 -7.59
N THR A 106 -6.56 24.38 -7.91
CA THR A 106 -7.25 23.40 -7.06
C THR A 106 -7.15 22.00 -7.65
N ILE A 107 -6.93 21.00 -6.80
CA ILE A 107 -6.88 19.58 -7.19
C ILE A 107 -7.44 18.70 -6.07
N ARG A 108 -8.18 17.65 -6.42
CA ARG A 108 -8.75 16.72 -5.43
C ARG A 108 -7.66 15.93 -4.71
N LEU A 109 -7.83 15.73 -3.40
CA LEU A 109 -6.88 15.00 -2.55
C LEU A 109 -6.47 13.64 -3.12
N ARG A 110 -7.43 12.86 -3.66
CA ARG A 110 -7.16 11.55 -4.28
C ARG A 110 -6.05 11.57 -5.33
N TYR A 111 -5.91 12.65 -6.08
CA TYR A 111 -4.90 12.79 -7.12
C TYR A 111 -3.54 13.12 -6.53
N LEU A 112 -3.51 13.95 -5.49
CA LEU A 112 -2.29 14.23 -4.72
C LEU A 112 -1.75 12.95 -4.07
N LEU A 113 -2.62 12.13 -3.46
CA LEU A 113 -2.23 10.86 -2.86
C LEU A 113 -1.58 9.92 -3.89
N ARG A 114 -2.19 9.80 -5.08
CA ARG A 114 -1.64 9.01 -6.19
C ARG A 114 -0.30 9.56 -6.66
N ALA A 115 -0.16 10.86 -6.81
CA ALA A 115 1.09 11.50 -7.23
C ALA A 115 2.21 11.29 -6.19
N ALA A 116 1.92 11.44 -4.90
CA ALA A 116 2.88 11.23 -3.82
C ALA A 116 3.27 9.75 -3.66
N ALA A 117 2.32 8.82 -3.77
CA ALA A 117 2.60 7.38 -3.67
C ALA A 117 3.38 6.85 -4.88
N VAL A 118 2.90 7.16 -6.09
CA VAL A 118 3.37 6.54 -7.35
C VAL A 118 4.56 7.30 -7.94
N LYS A 119 4.43 8.63 -8.16
CA LYS A 119 5.51 9.47 -8.74
C LYS A 119 6.51 9.95 -7.69
N SER A 120 6.20 9.80 -6.41
CA SER A 120 6.96 10.41 -5.33
C SER A 120 7.00 11.94 -5.41
N ALA A 121 5.91 12.55 -5.87
CA ALA A 121 5.82 14.00 -6.12
C ALA A 121 5.94 14.82 -4.82
N ASN A 122 6.88 15.77 -4.78
CA ASN A 122 7.17 16.63 -3.62
C ASN A 122 6.06 17.66 -3.40
N ASP A 123 5.69 18.40 -4.45
CA ASP A 123 4.58 19.35 -4.47
C ASP A 123 3.27 18.75 -3.92
N ALA A 124 2.96 17.53 -4.33
CA ALA A 124 1.78 16.83 -3.83
C ALA A 124 1.87 16.49 -2.33
N ALA A 125 3.04 16.09 -1.84
CA ALA A 125 3.24 15.77 -0.43
C ALA A 125 3.15 17.02 0.47
N THR A 126 3.76 18.13 0.05
CA THR A 126 3.64 19.43 0.72
C THR A 126 2.18 19.90 0.75
N ALA A 127 1.48 19.85 -0.40
CA ALA A 127 0.08 20.22 -0.47
C ALA A 127 -0.83 19.35 0.40
N ILE A 128 -0.58 18.04 0.49
CA ILE A 128 -1.28 17.13 1.42
C ILE A 128 -1.06 17.59 2.87
N GLY A 129 0.19 17.89 3.23
CA GLY A 129 0.53 18.28 4.59
C GLY A 129 -0.13 19.59 5.01
N GLU A 130 -0.05 20.61 4.15
CA GLU A 130 -0.68 21.91 4.34
C GLU A 130 -2.20 21.80 4.40
N ALA A 131 -2.83 20.99 3.54
CA ALA A 131 -4.29 20.80 3.56
C ALA A 131 -4.79 20.16 4.86
N ILE A 132 -4.00 19.29 5.47
CA ILE A 132 -4.37 18.54 6.68
C ILE A 132 -4.05 19.32 7.96
N SER A 133 -2.97 20.09 7.98
CA SER A 133 -2.45 20.73 9.22
C SER A 133 -2.33 22.24 9.14
N GLY A 134 -2.75 22.87 8.04
CA GLY A 134 -2.71 24.32 7.83
C GLY A 134 -1.35 24.83 7.33
N SER A 135 -0.24 24.23 7.76
CA SER A 135 1.12 24.51 7.28
C SER A 135 1.99 23.26 7.27
N GLU A 136 3.13 23.31 6.57
CA GLU A 136 4.08 22.20 6.55
C GLU A 136 4.76 21.99 7.91
N GLU A 137 5.04 23.06 8.66
CA GLU A 137 5.64 22.98 9.99
C GLU A 137 4.69 22.30 11.00
N ALA A 138 3.41 22.68 10.96
CA ALA A 138 2.37 22.04 11.75
C ALA A 138 2.21 20.56 11.35
N PHE A 139 2.31 20.26 10.05
CA PHE A 139 2.31 18.88 9.57
C PHE A 139 3.53 18.11 10.07
N ALA A 140 4.73 18.67 10.03
CA ALA A 140 5.94 18.04 10.56
C ALA A 140 5.83 17.74 12.06
N THR A 141 5.20 18.63 12.84
CA THR A 141 4.88 18.36 14.25
C THR A 141 3.93 17.18 14.41
N ARG A 142 2.89 17.10 13.57
CA ARG A 142 1.98 15.94 13.53
C ARG A 142 2.71 14.65 13.12
N MET A 143 3.62 14.71 12.15
CA MET A 143 4.48 13.59 11.74
C MET A 143 5.32 13.07 12.91
N ASN A 144 5.98 13.94 13.65
CA ASN A 144 6.82 13.56 14.79
C ASN A 144 6.01 13.00 15.96
N ARG A 145 4.81 13.55 16.23
CA ARG A 145 3.91 12.97 17.24
C ARG A 145 3.44 11.57 16.83
N THR A 146 3.08 11.41 15.55
CA THR A 146 2.64 10.12 15.00
C THR A 146 3.76 9.08 15.05
N ALA A 147 4.98 9.46 14.66
CA ALA A 147 6.18 8.62 14.74
C ALA A 147 6.42 8.11 16.17
N ARG A 148 6.39 9.00 17.18
CA ARG A 148 6.55 8.61 18.59
C ARG A 148 5.45 7.65 19.04
N ALA A 149 4.20 7.91 18.66
CA ALA A 149 3.06 7.10 19.06
C ALA A 149 3.09 5.66 18.50
N MET A 150 3.77 5.43 17.37
CA MET A 150 3.98 4.08 16.80
C MET A 150 5.36 3.48 17.12
N GLY A 151 6.13 4.11 18.01
CA GLY A 151 7.41 3.58 18.49
C GLY A 151 8.64 3.92 17.62
N MET A 152 8.52 4.80 16.63
CA MET A 152 9.66 5.28 15.82
C MET A 152 10.49 6.32 16.60
N ARG A 153 11.25 5.86 17.60
CA ARG A 153 11.95 6.72 18.57
C ARG A 153 13.17 7.45 18.01
N ASN A 154 13.74 6.96 16.91
CA ASN A 154 14.96 7.50 16.31
C ASN A 154 14.70 8.34 15.05
N THR A 155 13.43 8.73 14.84
CA THR A 155 12.98 9.47 13.67
C THR A 155 12.60 10.91 14.00
N THR A 156 12.97 11.83 13.11
CA THR A 156 12.57 13.23 13.15
C THR A 156 12.30 13.71 11.73
N PHE A 157 11.09 14.19 11.49
CA PHE A 157 10.63 14.78 10.23
C PHE A 157 10.60 16.30 10.36
N HIS A 158 11.07 16.99 9.32
CA HIS A 158 11.02 18.45 9.21
C HIS A 158 10.16 18.96 8.06
N ASN A 159 9.75 18.08 7.14
CA ASN A 159 8.98 18.40 5.97
C ASN A 159 8.20 17.17 5.49
N ALA A 160 7.19 17.36 4.64
CA ALA A 160 6.26 16.31 4.21
C ALA A 160 6.82 15.42 3.09
N HIS A 161 7.85 15.88 2.37
CA HIS A 161 8.33 15.24 1.15
C HIS A 161 9.66 14.50 1.32
N GLY A 162 10.46 14.85 2.34
CA GLY A 162 11.76 14.25 2.62
C GLY A 162 12.92 14.80 1.79
N LEU A 163 12.87 16.08 1.38
CA LEU A 163 14.10 16.72 0.88
C LEU A 163 15.06 16.89 2.04
N THR A 164 16.36 16.87 1.73
CA THR A 164 17.42 16.89 2.74
C THR A 164 17.41 18.19 3.51
N GLN A 165 17.30 18.07 4.83
CA GLN A 165 17.35 19.16 5.79
C GLN A 165 18.08 18.65 7.04
N SER A 166 18.82 19.53 7.70
CA SER A 166 19.48 19.18 8.96
C SER A 166 18.46 18.69 9.99
N GLY A 167 18.79 17.62 10.71
CA GLY A 167 17.89 16.97 11.68
C GLY A 167 16.82 16.05 11.07
N HIS A 168 16.56 16.11 9.75
CA HIS A 168 15.59 15.24 9.07
C HIS A 168 16.18 13.84 8.85
N LEU A 169 16.02 12.99 9.86
CA LEU A 169 16.66 11.69 9.96
C LEU A 169 15.67 10.61 10.42
N SER A 170 15.91 9.38 9.99
CA SER A 170 15.19 8.18 10.43
C SER A 170 16.15 6.99 10.41
N THR A 171 15.64 5.78 10.63
CA THR A 171 16.43 4.54 10.68
C THR A 171 15.78 3.45 9.82
N ALA A 172 16.53 2.41 9.48
CA ALA A 172 15.96 1.26 8.78
C ALA A 172 14.91 0.54 9.63
N ARG A 173 15.09 0.53 10.95
CA ARG A 173 14.11 -0.01 11.90
C ARG A 173 12.81 0.76 11.88
N ASP A 174 12.87 2.07 12.09
CA ASP A 174 11.69 2.93 12.17
C ASP A 174 10.91 2.92 10.85
N MET A 175 11.61 2.91 9.71
CA MET A 175 10.96 2.83 8.39
C MET A 175 10.32 1.45 8.11
N SER A 176 10.87 0.37 8.69
CA SER A 176 10.24 -0.96 8.62
C SER A 176 8.96 -1.02 9.47
N VAL A 177 8.99 -0.42 10.66
CA VAL A 177 7.81 -0.23 11.53
C VAL A 177 6.73 0.55 10.78
N LEU A 178 7.09 1.69 10.18
CA LEU A 178 6.15 2.50 9.39
C LEU A 178 5.58 1.73 8.20
N GLY A 179 6.41 0.99 7.46
CA GLY A 179 5.95 0.15 6.35
C GLY A 179 4.92 -0.87 6.80
N ARG A 180 5.13 -1.49 7.96
CA ARG A 180 4.19 -2.45 8.57
C ARG A 180 2.87 -1.79 8.95
N HIS A 181 2.91 -0.61 9.57
CA HIS A 181 1.70 0.16 9.90
C HIS A 181 0.90 0.53 8.64
N VAL A 182 1.57 0.97 7.57
CA VAL A 182 0.91 1.30 6.29
C VAL A 182 0.18 0.08 5.71
N ILE A 183 0.73 -1.13 5.84
CA ILE A 183 0.11 -2.37 5.36
C ILE A 183 -1.13 -2.76 6.18
N TYR A 184 -1.01 -2.74 7.52
CA TYR A 184 -2.03 -3.34 8.40
C TYR A 184 -3.10 -2.36 8.90
N ASP A 185 -2.76 -1.08 9.07
CA ASP A 185 -3.70 -0.09 9.57
C ASP A 185 -4.58 0.45 8.42
N PHE A 186 -4.02 0.49 7.20
CA PHE A 186 -4.69 1.05 6.02
C PHE A 186 -4.67 0.13 4.79
N PRO A 187 -5.08 -1.16 4.91
CA PRO A 187 -5.04 -2.12 3.80
C PRO A 187 -5.87 -1.65 2.59
N GLN A 188 -6.94 -0.89 2.81
CA GLN A 188 -7.79 -0.31 1.77
C GLN A 188 -7.07 0.70 0.85
N TYR A 189 -5.97 1.31 1.32
CA TYR A 189 -5.18 2.27 0.56
C TYR A 189 -3.83 1.71 0.09
N TYR A 190 -3.44 0.53 0.61
CA TYR A 190 -2.13 -0.06 0.31
C TYR A 190 -1.91 -0.34 -1.17
N ASN A 191 -2.98 -0.58 -1.93
CA ASN A 191 -2.92 -0.79 -3.37
C ASN A 191 -2.22 0.35 -4.12
N LEU A 192 -2.20 1.59 -3.59
CA LEU A 192 -1.49 2.72 -4.20
C LEU A 192 0.00 2.47 -4.39
N PHE A 193 0.64 1.70 -3.51
CA PHE A 193 2.07 1.38 -3.56
C PHE A 193 2.41 0.24 -4.53
N SER A 194 1.41 -0.52 -4.96
CA SER A 194 1.56 -1.65 -5.92
C SER A 194 1.29 -1.24 -7.37
N ARG A 195 0.66 -0.08 -7.58
CA ARG A 195 0.28 0.42 -8.91
C ARG A 195 1.52 0.75 -9.73
N ARG A 196 1.55 0.34 -11.00
CA ARG A 196 2.63 0.69 -11.96
C ARG A 196 2.43 2.09 -12.52
N THR A 197 1.18 2.49 -12.67
CA THR A 197 0.76 3.83 -13.10
C THR A 197 -0.46 4.29 -12.31
N ALA A 198 -0.68 5.59 -12.26
CA ALA A 198 -1.91 6.15 -11.75
C ALA A 198 -2.25 7.45 -12.46
N ASP A 199 -3.54 7.69 -12.66
CA ASP A 199 -4.04 9.00 -13.05
C ASP A 199 -3.99 9.95 -11.83
N ALA A 200 -3.18 11.00 -11.95
CA ALA A 200 -3.03 12.08 -10.97
C ALA A 200 -3.81 13.35 -11.37
N GLY A 201 -4.87 13.20 -12.16
CA GLY A 201 -5.83 14.25 -12.51
C GLY A 201 -5.36 15.15 -13.64
N ILE A 202 -4.09 15.58 -13.60
CA ILE A 202 -3.49 16.40 -14.67
C ILE A 202 -2.52 15.62 -15.57
N ALA A 203 -2.09 14.44 -15.11
CA ALA A 203 -1.17 13.59 -15.84
C ALA A 203 -1.28 12.14 -15.34
N THR A 204 -1.03 11.19 -16.23
CA THR A 204 -0.72 9.82 -15.82
C THR A 204 0.72 9.76 -15.32
N VAL A 205 0.90 9.28 -14.10
CA VAL A 205 2.21 9.14 -13.46
C VAL A 205 2.65 7.68 -13.40
N ARG A 206 3.97 7.45 -13.35
CA ARG A 206 4.58 6.11 -13.32
C ARG A 206 5.27 5.85 -11.99
N HIS A 207 5.19 4.61 -11.52
CA HIS A 207 5.77 4.20 -10.26
C HIS A 207 7.30 4.27 -10.27
N THR A 208 7.89 4.89 -9.26
CA THR A 208 9.35 5.00 -9.16
C THR A 208 10.05 3.65 -9.00
N ASN A 209 9.37 2.68 -8.39
CA ASN A 209 9.88 1.31 -8.18
C ASN A 209 9.43 0.28 -9.21
N ARG A 210 8.80 0.68 -10.33
CA ARG A 210 8.16 -0.25 -11.28
C ARG A 210 9.05 -1.43 -11.67
N ARG A 211 10.34 -1.18 -11.96
CA ARG A 211 11.27 -2.21 -12.42
C ARG A 211 11.44 -3.34 -11.41
N TRP A 212 11.46 -3.03 -10.11
CA TRP A 212 11.56 -4.05 -9.08
C TRP A 212 10.21 -4.74 -8.84
N LEU A 213 9.11 -3.97 -8.83
CA LEU A 213 7.76 -4.52 -8.72
C LEU A 213 7.38 -5.47 -9.87
N ASP A 214 7.91 -5.22 -11.07
CA ASP A 214 7.65 -6.06 -12.24
C ASP A 214 8.58 -7.29 -12.27
N ALA A 215 9.74 -7.22 -11.61
CA ALA A 215 10.75 -8.29 -11.64
C ALA A 215 10.70 -9.25 -10.44
N TYR A 216 10.17 -8.80 -9.29
CA TYR A 216 10.16 -9.61 -8.06
C TYR A 216 8.77 -10.18 -7.79
N GLU A 217 8.68 -11.52 -7.76
CA GLU A 217 7.43 -12.23 -7.49
C GLU A 217 6.85 -11.85 -6.12
N GLY A 218 5.56 -11.50 -6.11
CA GLY A 218 4.85 -11.07 -4.91
C GLY A 218 5.14 -9.64 -4.48
N GLY A 219 6.03 -8.91 -5.16
CA GLY A 219 6.39 -7.53 -4.84
C GLY A 219 5.23 -6.55 -5.02
N ASP A 220 4.88 -5.81 -3.95
CA ASP A 220 3.67 -4.98 -3.92
C ASP A 220 3.86 -3.60 -3.24
N GLY A 221 5.09 -3.22 -2.90
CA GLY A 221 5.38 -1.92 -2.32
C GLY A 221 6.84 -1.77 -1.90
N ILE A 222 7.18 -0.78 -1.06
CA ILE A 222 6.32 0.34 -0.64
C ILE A 222 6.85 1.63 -1.26
N LYS A 223 8.08 2.04 -0.94
CA LYS A 223 8.56 3.38 -1.30
C LYS A 223 10.05 3.45 -1.54
N THR A 224 10.45 4.11 -2.62
CA THR A 224 11.84 4.50 -2.90
C THR A 224 12.15 5.89 -2.35
N GLY A 225 13.42 6.13 -2.01
CA GLY A 225 13.96 7.45 -1.70
C GLY A 225 15.34 7.67 -2.29
N TYR A 226 15.64 8.89 -2.73
CA TYR A 226 16.98 9.29 -3.12
C TYR A 226 17.20 10.79 -2.87
N THR A 227 18.34 11.12 -2.28
CA THR A 227 19.00 12.43 -2.37
C THR A 227 20.51 12.18 -2.39
N ARG A 228 21.31 13.19 -2.75
CA ARG A 228 22.78 13.06 -2.71
C ARG A 228 23.29 12.66 -1.32
N ALA A 229 22.68 13.17 -0.26
CA ALA A 229 23.07 12.87 1.12
C ALA A 229 22.55 11.52 1.63
N ALA A 230 21.39 11.05 1.13
CA ALA A 230 20.77 9.81 1.59
C ALA A 230 21.27 8.56 0.85
N GLY A 231 21.81 8.71 -0.36
CA GLY A 231 21.99 7.58 -1.27
C GLY A 231 20.65 7.02 -1.76
N PHE A 232 20.67 5.82 -2.33
CA PHE A 232 19.48 5.14 -2.85
C PHE A 232 18.84 4.27 -1.77
N ASN A 233 17.62 4.62 -1.35
CA ASN A 233 16.87 3.96 -0.29
C ASN A 233 15.63 3.23 -0.84
N LEU A 234 15.17 2.17 -0.17
CA LEU A 234 13.90 1.49 -0.45
C LEU A 234 13.37 0.79 0.80
N VAL A 235 12.09 0.99 1.07
CA VAL A 235 11.28 0.06 1.84
C VAL A 235 10.46 -0.75 0.84
N ALA A 236 10.74 -2.03 0.75
CA ALA A 236 10.06 -2.99 -0.11
C ALA A 236 9.18 -3.94 0.70
N SER A 237 8.07 -4.39 0.11
CA SER A 237 7.31 -5.53 0.62
C SER A 237 7.00 -6.49 -0.50
N ALA A 238 6.93 -7.78 -0.14
CA ALA A 238 6.43 -8.82 -1.01
C ALA A 238 5.58 -9.82 -0.19
N GLN A 239 4.57 -10.39 -0.84
CA GLN A 239 3.73 -11.45 -0.27
C GLN A 239 3.72 -12.69 -1.17
N ARG A 240 3.93 -13.87 -0.58
CA ARG A 240 3.82 -15.19 -1.23
C ARG A 240 2.91 -16.07 -0.37
N GLY A 241 1.72 -16.38 -0.87
CA GLY A 241 0.68 -17.03 -0.07
C GLY A 241 0.35 -16.21 1.19
N GLN A 242 0.55 -16.79 2.37
CA GLN A 242 0.35 -16.08 3.64
C GLN A 242 1.60 -15.37 4.16
N GLU A 243 2.79 -15.68 3.65
CA GLU A 243 4.03 -15.06 4.10
C GLU A 243 4.19 -13.66 3.52
N ARG A 244 4.56 -12.69 4.36
CA ARG A 244 4.81 -11.31 3.94
C ARG A 244 6.07 -10.79 4.59
N ILE A 245 7.00 -10.35 3.76
CA ILE A 245 8.28 -9.79 4.19
C ILE A 245 8.33 -8.30 3.89
N ILE A 246 8.98 -7.55 4.79
CA ILE A 246 9.37 -6.16 4.59
C ILE A 246 10.89 -6.09 4.62
N VAL A 247 11.48 -5.46 3.60
CA VAL A 247 12.91 -5.19 3.52
C VAL A 247 13.12 -3.69 3.42
N THR A 248 13.94 -3.14 4.31
CA THR A 248 14.36 -1.74 4.27
C THR A 248 15.86 -1.66 4.00
N VAL A 249 16.26 -0.84 3.02
CA VAL A 249 17.66 -0.55 2.69
C VAL A 249 17.86 0.97 2.60
N PHE A 250 18.93 1.44 3.23
CA PHE A 250 19.44 2.81 3.15
C PHE A 250 20.85 2.82 2.55
N GLY A 251 21.21 3.92 1.89
CA GLY A 251 22.59 4.17 1.46
C GLY A 251 23.07 3.30 0.30
N GLY A 252 22.17 2.86 -0.60
CA GLY A 252 22.57 2.19 -1.83
C GLY A 252 23.37 3.13 -2.74
N SER A 253 24.33 2.61 -3.50
CA SER A 253 25.19 3.39 -4.41
C SER A 253 24.54 3.70 -5.77
N SER A 254 23.59 2.87 -6.20
CA SER A 254 22.82 3.06 -7.43
C SER A 254 21.45 2.39 -7.30
N THR A 255 20.52 2.68 -8.22
CA THR A 255 19.22 1.99 -8.26
C THR A 255 19.39 0.47 -8.48
N THR A 256 20.33 0.07 -9.34
CA THR A 256 20.62 -1.34 -9.62
C THR A 256 21.19 -2.05 -8.39
N ALA A 257 22.22 -1.48 -7.77
CA ALA A 257 22.83 -2.06 -6.56
C ALA A 257 21.82 -2.15 -5.40
N ARG A 258 21.01 -1.10 -5.23
CA ARG A 258 19.94 -1.06 -4.24
C ARG A 258 18.89 -2.15 -4.49
N ASN A 259 18.43 -2.33 -5.73
CA ASN A 259 17.45 -3.36 -6.09
C ASN A 259 18.02 -4.78 -5.92
N ALA A 260 19.27 -5.01 -6.33
CA ALA A 260 19.94 -6.29 -6.15
C ALA A 260 20.03 -6.64 -4.66
N ARG A 261 20.44 -5.68 -3.82
CA ARG A 261 20.52 -5.91 -2.37
C ARG A 261 19.16 -6.14 -1.72
N VAL A 262 18.13 -5.41 -2.14
CA VAL A 262 16.76 -5.65 -1.65
C VAL A 262 16.25 -7.03 -2.05
N THR A 263 16.54 -7.48 -3.26
CA THR A 263 16.16 -8.82 -3.77
C THR A 263 16.82 -9.91 -2.92
N GLU A 264 18.14 -9.84 -2.74
CA GLU A 264 18.91 -10.77 -1.90
C GLU A 264 18.36 -10.85 -0.46
N LEU A 265 18.08 -9.70 0.15
CA LEU A 265 17.52 -9.63 1.50
C LEU A 265 16.08 -10.14 1.58
N MET A 266 15.28 -9.94 0.52
CA MET A 266 13.91 -10.41 0.45
C MET A 266 13.87 -11.93 0.33
N ASP A 267 14.71 -12.51 -0.52
CA ASP A 267 14.84 -13.97 -0.67
C ASP A 267 15.32 -14.61 0.64
N MET A 268 16.30 -14.01 1.30
CA MET A 268 16.71 -14.44 2.64
C MET A 268 15.57 -14.33 3.66
N GLY A 269 14.74 -13.28 3.57
CA GLY A 269 13.56 -13.13 4.42
C GLY A 269 12.56 -14.26 4.27
N PHE A 270 12.18 -14.62 3.03
CA PHE A 270 11.29 -15.75 2.77
C PHE A 270 11.90 -17.08 3.21
N ASN A 271 13.20 -17.29 3.01
CA ASN A 271 13.87 -18.52 3.43
C ASN A 271 13.96 -18.68 4.96
N ARG A 272 13.95 -17.58 5.72
CA ARG A 272 14.04 -17.60 7.19
C ARG A 272 12.71 -17.49 7.90
N ALA A 273 11.70 -16.90 7.26
CA ALA A 273 10.40 -16.74 7.88
C ALA A 273 9.73 -18.11 8.06
N PRO A 274 9.07 -18.34 9.21
CA PRO A 274 8.36 -19.59 9.41
C PRO A 274 7.17 -19.68 8.43
N SER A 275 6.96 -20.86 7.85
CA SER A 275 5.86 -21.07 6.88
C SER A 275 4.48 -20.81 7.49
N ARG A 276 4.33 -21.08 8.79
CA ARG A 276 3.15 -20.77 9.59
C ARG A 276 3.51 -19.78 10.69
N ALA A 277 2.82 -18.65 10.71
CA ALA A 277 2.99 -17.65 11.76
C ALA A 277 1.63 -17.05 12.16
N THR A 278 1.45 -16.78 13.45
CA THR A 278 0.27 -16.04 13.93
C THR A 278 0.44 -14.56 13.57
N ILE A 279 -0.53 -14.01 12.84
CA ILE A 279 -0.53 -12.58 12.49
C ILE A 279 -0.77 -11.76 13.76
N ARG A 280 0.20 -10.93 14.13
CA ARG A 280 0.16 -10.02 15.29
C ARG A 280 0.06 -8.59 14.81
N ARG A 281 -1.12 -8.14 14.37
CA ARG A 281 -1.28 -6.78 13.81
C ARG A 281 -0.72 -5.71 14.78
N PRO A 282 0.01 -4.71 14.27
CA PRO A 282 0.46 -3.61 15.12
C PRO A 282 -0.76 -2.89 15.72
N ASN A 283 -0.62 -2.40 16.95
CA ASN A 283 -1.64 -1.54 17.54
C ASN A 283 -1.55 -0.18 16.84
N PRO A 284 -2.64 0.32 16.25
CA PRO A 284 -2.61 1.64 15.65
C PRO A 284 -2.23 2.70 16.71
N PRO A 285 -1.37 3.68 16.39
CA PRO A 285 -0.89 4.68 17.33
C PRO A 285 -2.05 5.39 18.03
N ALA A 286 -1.97 5.49 19.36
CA ALA A 286 -3.00 5.97 20.29
C ALA A 286 -3.59 7.35 19.96
N ALA A 287 -2.97 8.13 19.05
CA ALA A 287 -3.61 9.27 18.44
C ALA A 287 -4.97 8.93 17.81
N MET A 288 -5.26 7.65 17.49
CA MET A 288 -6.58 7.14 17.06
C MET A 288 -7.66 7.17 18.15
N LEU A 289 -7.32 7.45 19.41
CA LEU A 289 -8.26 7.41 20.56
C LEU A 289 -8.48 8.75 21.25
N THR A 290 -8.00 9.88 20.72
CA THR A 290 -8.34 11.20 21.28
C THR A 290 -9.26 11.95 20.33
N SER A 291 -10.53 12.00 20.73
CA SER A 291 -11.55 12.94 20.28
C SER A 291 -10.97 14.32 19.95
N ALA A 292 -11.37 14.85 18.80
CA ALA A 292 -11.10 16.23 18.38
C ALA A 292 -11.40 17.23 19.52
N PRO A 293 -10.69 18.38 19.59
CA PRO A 293 -11.03 19.43 20.53
C PRO A 293 -12.43 19.96 20.21
N ALA A 294 -13.34 19.80 21.16
CA ALA A 294 -14.64 20.44 21.13
C ALA A 294 -14.44 21.96 21.10
N THR A 295 -14.73 22.58 19.96
CA THR A 295 -14.93 24.02 19.90
C THR A 295 -16.38 24.25 19.48
N GLN A 296 -17.11 24.90 20.39
CA GLN A 296 -18.46 25.46 20.26
C GLN A 296 -19.66 24.48 20.34
N SER A 297 -20.05 24.23 21.59
CA SER A 297 -21.42 24.33 22.11
C SER A 297 -22.57 24.36 21.09
N ARG A 298 -23.15 23.18 20.85
CA ARG A 298 -24.60 22.98 21.03
C ARG A 298 -24.77 21.64 21.73
N SER A 299 -25.35 21.68 22.94
CA SER A 299 -25.72 20.50 23.71
C SER A 299 -26.61 19.58 22.85
N THR A 300 -26.01 18.51 22.34
CA THR A 300 -26.76 17.31 21.96
C THR A 300 -26.47 16.30 23.05
N GLN A 301 -27.41 16.19 23.99
CA GLN A 301 -27.47 15.06 24.90
C GLN A 301 -27.47 13.77 24.08
N ARG A 302 -26.32 13.11 23.98
CA ARG A 302 -26.26 11.70 23.59
C ARG A 302 -26.88 10.90 24.73
N ARG A 303 -28.17 10.59 24.59
CA ARG A 303 -28.76 9.47 25.34
C ARG A 303 -27.96 8.24 24.97
N SER A 304 -27.24 7.70 25.94
CA SER A 304 -26.56 6.42 25.83
C SER A 304 -27.59 5.35 25.45
N GLY A 305 -27.49 4.83 24.23
CA GLY A 305 -28.28 3.70 23.75
C GLY A 305 -27.82 2.36 24.31
N LEU A 306 -27.21 2.35 25.51
CA LEU A 306 -26.98 1.11 26.24
C LEU A 306 -28.33 0.59 26.72
N VAL A 307 -28.88 -0.36 25.97
CA VAL A 307 -30.01 -1.18 26.38
C VAL A 307 -29.56 -1.98 27.60
N SER A 308 -29.90 -1.50 28.80
CA SER A 308 -29.51 -2.11 30.08
C SER A 308 -30.42 -3.28 30.50
N ARG A 309 -31.40 -3.65 29.69
CA ARG A 309 -32.33 -4.74 29.98
C ARG A 309 -32.65 -5.55 28.72
N SER A 310 -32.29 -6.83 28.73
CA SER A 310 -32.78 -7.81 27.76
C SER A 310 -34.27 -8.08 28.02
N LEU A 311 -35.10 -8.04 26.98
CA LEU A 311 -36.45 -8.62 27.00
C LEU A 311 -36.34 -10.15 26.93
N ARG A 312 -35.87 -10.78 28.01
CA ARG A 312 -36.03 -12.23 28.20
C ARG A 312 -37.34 -12.45 28.95
N PRO A 313 -38.23 -13.35 28.50
CA PRO A 313 -39.47 -13.65 29.22
C PRO A 313 -39.14 -14.17 30.63
N VAL A 314 -39.72 -13.55 31.65
CA VAL A 314 -39.63 -14.02 33.04
C VAL A 314 -40.60 -15.20 33.20
N ALA A 315 -40.13 -16.30 33.78
CA ALA A 315 -40.97 -17.46 34.08
C ALA A 315 -42.12 -17.07 35.03
N ARG A 316 -43.31 -17.57 34.73
CA ARG A 316 -44.54 -17.33 35.50
C ARG A 316 -44.40 -17.89 36.93
N PRO A 317 -44.75 -17.13 37.98
CA PRO A 317 -44.78 -17.66 39.33
C PRO A 317 -45.87 -18.75 39.45
N LEU A 318 -45.49 -19.90 39.96
CA LEU A 318 -46.42 -20.98 40.30
C LEU A 318 -47.19 -20.62 41.59
N PRO A 319 -48.50 -20.90 41.69
CA PRO A 319 -49.25 -20.74 42.92
C PRO A 319 -48.76 -21.72 44.00
N THR A 320 -48.47 -21.20 45.18
CA THR A 320 -48.28 -21.98 46.41
C THR A 320 -49.62 -22.47 46.92
N ALA A 321 -49.80 -23.79 46.93
CA ALA A 321 -50.81 -24.51 47.70
C ALA A 321 -50.11 -25.52 48.62
N PRO A 322 -50.70 -25.87 49.78
CA PRO A 322 -49.99 -26.35 50.94
C PRO A 322 -49.60 -27.84 50.87
N VAL A 323 -48.59 -28.14 51.68
CA VAL A 323 -47.91 -29.42 51.88
C VAL A 323 -48.84 -30.50 52.44
N ALA A 324 -48.75 -31.71 51.88
CA ALA A 324 -49.04 -32.96 52.59
C ALA A 324 -48.04 -34.03 52.13
N GLU A 325 -47.36 -34.62 53.11
CA GLU A 325 -46.29 -35.61 52.97
C GLU A 325 -46.75 -36.92 52.34
N ILE A 326 -45.97 -37.45 51.39
CA ILE A 326 -45.88 -38.91 51.16
C ILE A 326 -44.41 -39.27 50.96
N LEU A 327 -43.94 -40.19 51.80
CA LEU A 327 -42.62 -40.82 51.79
C LEU A 327 -42.31 -41.49 50.44
N VAL A 328 -41.10 -41.27 49.91
CA VAL A 328 -40.51 -42.10 48.84
C VAL A 328 -39.24 -42.75 49.37
N ALA A 329 -39.29 -44.08 49.43
CA ALA A 329 -38.17 -44.97 49.66
C ALA A 329 -37.34 -45.14 48.36
N ALA A 330 -36.06 -45.45 48.54
CA ALA A 330 -35.03 -45.60 47.52
C ALA A 330 -35.25 -46.78 46.55
N ALA A 331 -34.80 -46.60 45.29
CA ALA A 331 -34.18 -47.58 44.35
C ALA A 331 -33.97 -46.87 42.99
N GLU A 332 -32.75 -46.47 42.64
CA GLU A 332 -31.81 -47.13 41.68
C GLU A 332 -32.18 -47.00 40.19
N GLU A 333 -31.37 -46.21 39.47
CA GLU A 333 -31.26 -46.11 38.01
C GLU A 333 -29.97 -46.83 37.57
N PRO A 334 -29.96 -47.52 36.41
CA PRO A 334 -28.73 -47.51 35.61
C PRO A 334 -28.95 -47.32 34.10
N ALA A 335 -27.86 -46.91 33.46
CA ALA A 335 -27.50 -47.10 32.05
C ALA A 335 -27.81 -45.96 31.06
N VAL A 336 -26.92 -44.95 31.05
CA VAL A 336 -26.65 -44.20 29.81
C VAL A 336 -25.14 -44.05 29.51
N ASP A 337 -24.24 -44.41 30.44
CA ASP A 337 -22.79 -44.24 30.24
C ASP A 337 -22.08 -45.38 29.47
N ASN A 338 -22.76 -46.51 29.25
CA ASN A 338 -22.13 -47.66 28.56
C ASN A 338 -22.24 -47.60 27.03
N VAL A 339 -23.19 -46.86 26.47
CA VAL A 339 -23.39 -46.79 25.00
C VAL A 339 -22.40 -45.84 24.32
N LEU A 340 -21.91 -44.84 25.05
CA LEU A 340 -20.97 -43.85 24.50
C LEU A 340 -19.53 -44.37 24.45
N ASN A 341 -19.14 -45.27 25.35
CA ASN A 341 -17.78 -45.83 25.41
C ASN A 341 -17.55 -46.96 24.39
N ASP A 342 -18.58 -47.73 24.01
CA ASP A 342 -18.46 -48.78 22.99
C ASP A 342 -18.31 -48.22 21.57
N ALA A 343 -18.93 -47.06 21.29
CA ALA A 343 -18.79 -46.40 19.98
C ALA A 343 -17.39 -45.82 19.75
N ILE A 344 -16.71 -45.40 20.82
CA ILE A 344 -15.34 -44.84 20.75
C ILE A 344 -14.31 -45.96 20.53
N ASN A 345 -14.50 -47.13 21.13
CA ASN A 345 -13.58 -48.25 20.98
C ASN A 345 -13.68 -48.96 19.61
N ALA A 346 -14.87 -48.98 18.99
CA ALA A 346 -15.06 -49.57 17.67
C ALA A 346 -14.32 -48.79 16.55
N ALA A 347 -14.26 -47.46 16.64
CA ALA A 347 -13.59 -46.62 15.64
C ALA A 347 -12.06 -46.67 15.69
N LEU A 348 -11.49 -47.08 16.83
CA LEU A 348 -10.03 -47.21 17.03
C LEU A 348 -9.47 -48.53 16.48
N VAL A 349 -10.28 -49.58 16.37
CA VAL A 349 -9.88 -50.91 15.86
C VAL A 349 -9.83 -50.94 14.32
N GLU A 350 -10.64 -50.11 13.64
CA GLU A 350 -10.69 -50.05 12.18
C GLU A 350 -9.53 -49.23 11.56
N ALA A 351 -8.82 -48.43 12.37
CA ALA A 351 -7.70 -47.60 11.93
C ALA A 351 -6.31 -48.27 12.05
N MET A 352 -6.22 -49.51 12.54
CA MET A 352 -4.94 -50.19 12.83
C MET A 352 -4.67 -51.47 11.99
N ALA A 353 -5.41 -51.73 10.92
CA ALA A 353 -5.16 -52.89 10.05
C ALA A 353 -4.25 -52.54 8.85
N GLU A 354 -2.98 -52.99 8.90
CA GLU A 354 -2.06 -53.04 7.76
C GLU A 354 -2.44 -54.18 6.79
N PRO A 355 -2.17 -54.06 5.47
CA PRO A 355 -2.32 -55.18 4.54
C PRO A 355 -1.03 -56.01 4.45
N GLU A 356 -1.17 -57.31 4.72
CA GLU A 356 -0.15 -58.35 4.65
C GLU A 356 0.03 -58.90 3.21
N VAL A 357 1.26 -59.32 2.89
CA VAL A 357 1.77 -59.77 1.58
C VAL A 357 1.76 -61.30 1.47
N ALA A 358 1.46 -61.89 0.30
CA ALA A 358 1.94 -63.23 -0.13
C ALA A 358 1.68 -63.50 -1.66
N PRO A 359 2.26 -64.54 -2.33
CA PRO A 359 3.37 -64.33 -3.28
C PRO A 359 3.26 -65.04 -4.66
N GLU A 360 4.37 -64.95 -5.42
CA GLU A 360 4.95 -65.89 -6.42
C GLU A 360 4.63 -65.76 -7.93
N THR A 361 5.61 -65.34 -8.75
CA THR A 361 6.52 -66.25 -9.51
C THR A 361 7.48 -65.49 -10.46
N VAL A 362 8.56 -66.20 -10.78
CA VAL A 362 9.90 -65.83 -11.30
C VAL A 362 9.97 -65.85 -12.82
N VAL A 363 10.71 -64.91 -13.45
CA VAL A 363 11.64 -65.23 -14.57
C VAL A 363 12.88 -64.32 -14.50
N VAL A 364 14.02 -64.98 -14.74
CA VAL A 364 15.43 -64.58 -14.65
C VAL A 364 15.91 -63.92 -15.95
N GLU A 365 16.73 -62.88 -15.87
CA GLU A 365 18.04 -62.82 -16.55
C GLU A 365 18.91 -61.69 -16.01
N ALA A 366 20.20 -62.02 -15.83
CA ALA A 366 21.21 -61.25 -15.12
C ALA A 366 22.30 -60.76 -16.12
N PRO A 367 23.48 -60.25 -15.70
CA PRO A 367 23.83 -58.85 -15.91
C PRO A 367 25.15 -58.66 -16.69
N ALA A 368 25.57 -57.41 -16.91
CA ALA A 368 26.97 -57.11 -17.16
C ALA A 368 27.39 -55.81 -16.46
N GLU A 369 28.36 -55.96 -15.55
CA GLU A 369 29.15 -54.94 -14.88
C GLU A 369 30.02 -54.17 -15.88
N THR A 370 30.55 -52.99 -15.47
CA THR A 370 32.00 -52.74 -15.32
C THR A 370 32.31 -51.26 -15.01
N ALA A 371 32.81 -51.06 -13.78
CA ALA A 371 34.01 -50.31 -13.37
C ALA A 371 34.35 -48.85 -13.82
N LEU A 372 34.63 -48.05 -12.76
CA LEU A 372 35.84 -47.23 -12.48
C LEU A 372 36.26 -46.02 -13.36
N GLN A 373 36.27 -44.88 -12.65
CA GLN A 373 37.30 -43.82 -12.56
C GLN A 373 37.28 -42.55 -13.44
N PRO A 374 37.82 -41.42 -12.91
CA PRO A 374 37.55 -40.06 -13.37
C PRO A 374 38.71 -39.46 -14.17
N THR A 375 38.41 -38.66 -15.20
CA THR A 375 39.43 -37.85 -15.89
C THR A 375 38.86 -36.58 -16.52
N THR A 376 39.42 -35.44 -16.07
CA THR A 376 39.82 -34.25 -16.83
C THR A 376 38.84 -33.45 -17.70
N SER A 377 38.82 -32.15 -17.37
CA SER A 377 38.71 -30.97 -18.24
C SER A 377 38.59 -31.21 -19.74
N THR A 378 37.51 -30.69 -20.33
CA THR A 378 37.56 -30.19 -21.70
C THR A 378 36.71 -28.94 -21.82
N LEU A 379 37.37 -27.86 -22.24
CA LEU A 379 36.81 -26.57 -22.62
C LEU A 379 35.86 -26.74 -23.80
N ILE A 380 34.63 -26.24 -23.68
CA ILE A 380 33.82 -25.86 -24.84
C ILE A 380 33.42 -24.40 -24.65
N ALA A 381 34.16 -23.54 -25.33
CA ALA A 381 33.82 -22.15 -25.56
C ALA A 381 32.51 -22.08 -26.35
N ARG A 382 31.57 -21.26 -25.88
CA ARG A 382 30.43 -20.82 -26.69
C ARG A 382 30.60 -19.35 -27.01
N ASP A 383 30.49 -19.11 -28.30
CA ASP A 383 30.56 -17.89 -29.08
C ASP A 383 29.84 -16.69 -28.42
N THR A 384 30.54 -15.57 -28.33
CA THR A 384 29.96 -14.25 -28.04
C THR A 384 29.90 -13.45 -29.34
N PRO A 385 28.74 -12.91 -29.77
CA PRO A 385 28.73 -11.98 -30.89
C PRO A 385 29.32 -10.62 -30.46
N ALA A 386 30.37 -10.22 -31.18
CA ALA A 386 31.02 -8.93 -31.05
C ALA A 386 30.08 -7.80 -31.53
N VAL A 387 29.73 -6.88 -30.63
CA VAL A 387 29.03 -5.64 -30.97
C VAL A 387 30.07 -4.53 -31.04
N THR A 388 30.35 -4.05 -32.26
CA THR A 388 31.16 -2.86 -32.52
C THR A 388 30.39 -1.58 -32.14
N PRO A 389 30.95 -0.68 -31.31
CA PRO A 389 30.28 0.58 -30.97
C PRO A 389 30.52 1.65 -32.05
N HIS A 390 29.44 2.21 -32.60
CA HIS A 390 29.49 3.37 -33.48
C HIS A 390 29.60 4.68 -32.67
N LEU A 391 30.48 5.57 -33.12
CA LEU A 391 30.71 6.90 -32.54
C LEU A 391 29.52 7.84 -32.77
N ARG A 392 29.17 8.59 -31.73
CA ARG A 392 28.12 9.62 -31.74
C ARG A 392 28.57 10.83 -32.59
N PRO A 393 27.79 11.29 -33.58
CA PRO A 393 28.14 12.51 -34.31
C PRO A 393 28.00 13.74 -33.40
N ALA A 394 29.03 14.59 -33.46
CA ALA A 394 29.10 15.89 -32.81
C ALA A 394 28.51 16.95 -33.74
N SER A 395 27.40 17.56 -33.34
CA SER A 395 27.00 18.89 -33.80
C SER A 395 25.96 19.46 -32.82
N LEU A 396 26.45 20.18 -31.81
CA LEU A 396 25.67 21.15 -31.06
C LEU A 396 25.60 22.42 -31.91
N GLN A 397 24.44 22.70 -32.49
CA GLN A 397 24.11 24.04 -32.94
C GLN A 397 23.30 24.73 -31.83
N THR A 398 23.95 25.71 -31.23
CA THR A 398 23.40 26.65 -30.26
C THR A 398 22.57 27.68 -31.04
N THR A 399 21.24 27.63 -30.94
CA THR A 399 20.38 28.73 -31.36
C THR A 399 19.91 29.50 -30.14
N THR A 400 20.57 30.62 -29.91
CA THR A 400 20.07 31.76 -29.14
C THR A 400 18.89 32.38 -29.89
N VAL A 401 17.75 32.55 -29.21
CA VAL A 401 16.71 33.48 -29.66
C VAL A 401 16.44 34.46 -28.54
N ALA A 402 16.56 35.72 -28.92
CA ALA A 402 16.50 36.92 -28.12
C ALA A 402 15.12 37.20 -27.54
N ALA A 403 15.12 38.02 -26.50
CA ALA A 403 13.98 38.71 -25.95
C ALA A 403 13.22 39.50 -27.04
N VAL A 404 11.90 39.47 -26.98
CA VAL A 404 11.02 40.42 -27.66
C VAL A 404 9.98 40.91 -26.67
N GLU A 405 9.81 42.23 -26.71
CA GLU A 405 8.98 43.10 -25.89
C GLU A 405 7.48 42.79 -25.91
N ALA A 406 6.80 43.30 -24.89
CA ALA A 406 5.36 43.39 -24.77
C ALA A 406 4.72 44.30 -25.83
N PRO A 407 3.39 44.18 -26.02
CA PRO A 407 2.60 45.40 -25.97
C PRO A 407 1.38 45.27 -25.04
N ALA A 408 1.09 46.40 -24.41
CA ALA A 408 -0.12 46.69 -23.66
C ALA A 408 -1.33 46.90 -24.59
N THR A 409 -2.51 46.47 -24.16
CA THR A 409 -3.79 47.21 -24.26
C THR A 409 -4.92 46.38 -23.62
N ALA A 410 -5.63 46.97 -22.65
CA ALA A 410 -6.85 46.45 -22.03
C ALA A 410 -8.11 46.96 -22.78
N PRO A 411 -9.28 46.34 -22.58
CA PRO A 411 -10.40 47.07 -21.95
C PRO A 411 -11.13 46.29 -20.83
N PRO A 412 -12.08 46.93 -20.09
CA PRO A 412 -12.28 46.70 -18.66
C PRO A 412 -13.45 45.78 -18.26
N ALA A 413 -13.52 45.58 -16.94
CA ALA A 413 -14.41 44.71 -16.18
C ALA A 413 -15.92 44.91 -16.41
N ALA A 414 -16.65 43.79 -16.38
CA ALA A 414 -18.08 43.74 -16.12
C ALA A 414 -18.33 43.10 -14.74
N VAL A 415 -19.09 43.81 -13.92
CA VAL A 415 -19.60 43.43 -12.60
C VAL A 415 -20.95 42.74 -12.81
N VAL A 416 -21.16 41.52 -12.29
CA VAL A 416 -22.51 40.96 -12.12
C VAL A 416 -22.61 40.12 -10.84
N ALA A 417 -23.33 40.73 -9.89
CA ALA A 417 -24.33 40.20 -8.95
C ALA A 417 -24.12 38.89 -8.15
N ASP A 418 -24.31 39.10 -6.85
CA ASP A 418 -24.77 38.20 -5.79
C ASP A 418 -25.91 37.25 -6.21
N ALA A 419 -25.77 35.96 -5.89
CA ALA A 419 -26.84 34.97 -5.85
C ALA A 419 -26.65 34.15 -4.56
N GLY A 420 -27.68 34.15 -3.70
CA GLY A 420 -27.68 33.61 -2.35
C GLY A 420 -27.52 32.08 -2.22
N PRO A 421 -27.60 31.54 -0.99
CA PRO A 421 -27.20 30.16 -0.71
C PRO A 421 -28.14 29.14 -1.37
N GLU A 422 -27.57 28.29 -2.22
CA GLU A 422 -28.28 27.18 -2.86
C GLU A 422 -28.50 26.02 -1.85
N VAL A 423 -29.77 25.64 -1.72
CA VAL A 423 -30.25 24.56 -0.88
C VAL A 423 -29.84 23.21 -1.45
N VAL A 424 -29.16 22.41 -0.63
CA VAL A 424 -28.81 21.01 -0.93
C VAL A 424 -30.08 20.16 -1.10
N THR A 425 -30.28 19.60 -2.29
CA THR A 425 -31.05 18.37 -2.49
C THR A 425 -30.41 17.44 -3.53
N ARG A 426 -30.58 16.14 -3.30
CA ARG A 426 -29.90 15.02 -3.96
C ARG A 426 -30.37 14.83 -5.41
N ILE A 427 -29.49 14.21 -6.20
CA ILE A 427 -29.68 13.66 -7.55
C ILE A 427 -29.66 14.75 -8.63
N SER A 428 -28.49 14.95 -9.24
CA SER A 428 -28.38 15.66 -10.51
C SER A 428 -28.90 14.74 -11.62
N THR A 429 -30.11 15.07 -12.09
CA THR A 429 -30.78 14.59 -13.30
C THR A 429 -30.46 15.46 -14.52
N SER A 430 -29.39 16.27 -14.48
CA SER A 430 -28.99 17.12 -15.61
C SER A 430 -28.11 16.33 -16.59
N GLY A 431 -28.75 15.49 -17.42
CA GLY A 431 -28.09 14.81 -18.54
C GLY A 431 -28.91 13.79 -19.34
N GLY A 432 -30.24 13.70 -19.18
CA GLY A 432 -31.09 12.79 -19.98
C GLY A 432 -30.91 11.28 -19.71
N ARG A 433 -30.12 10.91 -18.69
CA ARG A 433 -29.82 9.52 -18.32
C ARG A 433 -30.71 9.03 -17.17
N HIS A 434 -32.03 9.00 -17.40
CA HIS A 434 -33.04 8.53 -16.42
C HIS A 434 -33.39 7.06 -16.54
N TRP A 435 -32.83 6.37 -17.52
CA TRP A 435 -33.14 4.98 -17.81
C TRP A 435 -32.15 4.06 -17.12
N GLY A 436 -32.57 2.83 -16.93
CA GLY A 436 -31.82 1.76 -16.34
C GLY A 436 -32.31 0.41 -16.82
N VAL A 437 -31.62 -0.64 -16.42
CA VAL A 437 -32.00 -2.02 -16.72
C VAL A 437 -31.95 -2.88 -15.47
N ASN A 438 -32.98 -3.68 -15.25
CA ASN A 438 -33.02 -4.73 -14.23
C ASN A 438 -32.57 -6.05 -14.85
N VAL A 439 -31.62 -6.72 -14.21
CA VAL A 439 -31.06 -8.01 -14.66
C VAL A 439 -31.53 -9.20 -13.82
N GLY A 440 -32.68 -9.04 -13.15
CA GLY A 440 -33.33 -10.08 -12.35
C GLY A 440 -33.42 -9.75 -10.86
N ARG A 441 -34.19 -10.60 -10.16
CA ARG A 441 -34.38 -10.59 -8.72
C ARG A 441 -33.76 -11.83 -8.11
N TYR A 442 -33.03 -11.64 -7.00
CA TYR A 442 -32.28 -12.70 -6.34
C TYR A 442 -32.67 -12.82 -4.86
N ASN A 443 -32.51 -14.02 -4.30
CA ASN A 443 -32.89 -14.30 -2.91
C ASN A 443 -31.93 -13.66 -1.89
N SER A 444 -30.70 -13.35 -2.30
CA SER A 444 -29.71 -12.70 -1.46
C SER A 444 -29.12 -11.46 -2.13
N ARG A 445 -28.72 -10.48 -1.32
CA ARG A 445 -27.99 -9.30 -1.78
C ARG A 445 -26.66 -9.69 -2.45
N TYR A 446 -25.99 -10.70 -1.92
CA TYR A 446 -24.72 -11.19 -2.44
C TYR A 446 -24.86 -11.74 -3.87
N ASP A 447 -25.91 -12.52 -4.14
CA ASP A 447 -26.17 -13.04 -5.49
C ASP A 447 -26.48 -11.92 -6.48
N ALA A 448 -27.27 -10.92 -6.07
CA ALA A 448 -27.54 -9.74 -6.88
C ALA A 448 -26.26 -8.95 -7.21
N GLU A 449 -25.37 -8.73 -6.23
CA GLU A 449 -24.09 -8.04 -6.45
C GLU A 449 -23.14 -8.85 -7.34
N ARG A 450 -23.09 -10.18 -7.15
CA ARG A 450 -22.29 -11.10 -7.97
C ARG A 450 -22.74 -11.11 -9.43
N VAL A 451 -24.05 -11.11 -9.69
CA VAL A 451 -24.57 -11.04 -11.07
C VAL A 451 -24.31 -9.68 -11.69
N LEU A 452 -24.47 -8.57 -10.96
CA LEU A 452 -24.12 -7.24 -11.46
C LEU A 452 -22.63 -7.13 -11.85
N LEU A 453 -21.73 -7.76 -11.09
CA LEU A 453 -20.31 -7.83 -11.43
C LEU A 453 -20.06 -8.65 -12.70
N ARG A 454 -20.65 -9.84 -12.79
CA ARG A 454 -20.50 -10.72 -13.96
C ARG A 454 -21.02 -10.07 -15.24
N VAL A 455 -22.21 -9.46 -15.18
CA VAL A 455 -22.84 -8.78 -16.32
C VAL A 455 -22.03 -7.56 -16.74
N ALA A 456 -21.54 -6.75 -15.80
CA ALA A 456 -20.71 -5.59 -16.12
C ALA A 456 -19.39 -5.96 -16.82
N LEU A 457 -18.79 -7.11 -16.47
CA LEU A 457 -17.56 -7.60 -17.10
C LEU A 457 -17.81 -8.14 -18.52
N ASN A 458 -18.98 -8.74 -18.75
CA ASN A 458 -19.32 -9.33 -20.05
C ASN A 458 -19.89 -8.31 -21.05
N GLU A 459 -20.51 -7.21 -20.58
CA GLU A 459 -21.14 -6.15 -21.38
C GLU A 459 -20.56 -4.76 -21.09
N MET A 460 -19.22 -4.65 -21.06
CA MET A 460 -18.54 -3.40 -20.75
C MET A 460 -18.89 -2.26 -21.73
N SER A 461 -19.18 -2.57 -23.00
CA SER A 461 -19.41 -1.55 -24.04
C SER A 461 -20.76 -0.85 -23.96
N THR A 462 -21.83 -1.51 -23.48
CA THR A 462 -23.18 -0.94 -23.40
C THR A 462 -23.55 -0.45 -22.01
N LEU A 463 -22.89 -0.96 -20.98
CA LEU A 463 -23.11 -0.57 -19.59
C LEU A 463 -22.08 0.44 -19.07
N ASP A 464 -21.29 1.05 -19.97
CA ASP A 464 -20.27 2.02 -19.59
C ASP A 464 -20.89 3.28 -18.98
N GLY A 465 -20.37 3.68 -17.82
CA GLY A 465 -20.93 4.74 -16.99
C GLY A 465 -22.27 4.43 -16.29
N ALA A 466 -22.80 3.21 -16.38
CA ALA A 466 -23.99 2.82 -15.63
C ALA A 466 -23.66 2.49 -14.17
N LEU A 467 -24.48 2.98 -13.24
CA LEU A 467 -24.35 2.75 -11.80
C LEU A 467 -25.03 1.43 -11.41
N ARG A 468 -24.26 0.52 -10.82
CA ARG A 468 -24.77 -0.73 -10.24
C ARG A 468 -25.49 -0.43 -8.92
N ARG A 469 -26.75 -0.83 -8.81
CA ARG A 469 -27.57 -0.63 -7.62
C ARG A 469 -28.41 -1.87 -7.32
N VAL A 470 -28.25 -2.40 -6.11
CA VAL A 470 -29.15 -3.42 -5.58
C VAL A 470 -30.27 -2.74 -4.79
N VAL A 471 -31.51 -3.08 -5.08
CA VAL A 471 -32.69 -2.55 -4.38
C VAL A 471 -33.44 -3.71 -3.72
N GLN A 472 -33.67 -3.62 -2.41
CA GLN A 472 -34.43 -4.62 -1.69
C GLN A 472 -35.94 -4.34 -1.84
N ARG A 473 -36.71 -5.36 -2.22
CA ARG A 473 -38.18 -5.34 -2.26
C ARG A 473 -38.75 -6.54 -1.50
N SER A 474 -40.06 -6.56 -1.24
CA SER A 474 -40.75 -7.58 -0.44
C SER A 474 -40.61 -9.03 -0.94
N GLY A 475 -40.11 -9.24 -2.17
CA GLY A 475 -39.87 -10.57 -2.73
C GLY A 475 -38.42 -10.88 -3.10
N GLY A 476 -37.42 -10.06 -2.70
CA GLY A 476 -36.01 -10.30 -2.98
C GLY A 476 -35.20 -9.04 -3.30
N PHE A 477 -34.00 -9.24 -3.86
CA PHE A 477 -33.03 -8.19 -4.20
C PHE A 477 -32.96 -8.00 -5.72
N ASP A 478 -33.40 -6.84 -6.18
CA ASP A 478 -33.37 -6.44 -7.58
C ASP A 478 -31.98 -5.94 -7.98
N ALA A 479 -31.38 -6.55 -9.00
CA ALA A 479 -30.11 -6.15 -9.56
C ALA A 479 -30.32 -5.13 -10.69
N ASN A 480 -29.92 -3.87 -10.48
CA ASN A 480 -30.18 -2.78 -11.44
C ASN A 480 -28.89 -2.09 -11.90
N PHE A 481 -28.87 -1.70 -13.18
CA PHE A 481 -27.95 -0.70 -13.72
C PHE A 481 -28.74 0.58 -13.97
N MET A 482 -28.33 1.70 -13.39
CA MET A 482 -29.02 2.99 -13.46
C MET A 482 -28.14 4.03 -14.16
N GLY A 483 -28.75 5.08 -14.73
CA GLY A 483 -27.99 6.16 -15.37
C GLY A 483 -27.60 5.84 -16.80
N LEU A 484 -28.47 5.16 -17.55
CA LEU A 484 -28.38 4.95 -18.98
C LEU A 484 -29.31 5.94 -19.72
N SER A 485 -29.02 6.22 -21.00
CA SER A 485 -30.01 6.82 -21.90
C SER A 485 -31.05 5.76 -22.28
N ARG A 486 -32.22 6.18 -22.79
CA ARG A 486 -33.26 5.25 -23.28
C ARG A 486 -32.71 4.27 -24.31
N GLU A 487 -32.01 4.81 -25.32
CA GLU A 487 -31.35 4.04 -26.38
C GLU A 487 -30.28 3.10 -25.83
N GLY A 488 -29.51 3.55 -24.84
CA GLY A 488 -28.48 2.73 -24.18
C GLY A 488 -29.09 1.58 -23.36
N ALA A 489 -30.21 1.82 -22.68
CA ALA A 489 -30.94 0.78 -21.95
C ALA A 489 -31.57 -0.26 -22.89
N ASP A 490 -32.15 0.18 -24.02
CA ASP A 490 -32.71 -0.72 -25.03
C ASP A 490 -31.63 -1.60 -25.68
N LEU A 491 -30.52 -0.99 -26.10
CA LEU A 491 -29.40 -1.71 -26.67
C LEU A 491 -28.78 -2.70 -25.67
N ALA A 492 -28.62 -2.29 -24.40
CA ALA A 492 -28.12 -3.16 -23.34
C ALA A 492 -29.06 -4.36 -23.12
N CYS A 493 -30.38 -4.15 -23.05
CA CYS A 493 -31.31 -5.27 -22.87
C CYS A 493 -31.34 -6.22 -24.06
N ARG A 494 -31.31 -5.73 -25.31
CA ARG A 494 -31.23 -6.61 -26.49
C ARG A 494 -29.99 -7.49 -26.47
N ARG A 495 -28.83 -6.94 -26.11
CA ARG A 495 -27.57 -7.72 -26.02
C ARG A 495 -27.59 -8.73 -24.88
N LEU A 496 -28.12 -8.35 -23.73
CA LEU A 496 -28.24 -9.25 -22.57
C LEU A 496 -29.19 -10.41 -22.87
N GLN A 497 -30.34 -10.14 -23.49
CA GLN A 497 -31.29 -11.17 -23.90
C GLN A 497 -30.72 -12.10 -24.97
N ALA A 498 -29.98 -11.57 -25.96
CA ALA A 498 -29.27 -12.40 -26.94
C ALA A 498 -28.25 -13.35 -26.32
N ARG A 499 -27.78 -13.06 -25.09
CA ARG A 499 -26.84 -13.88 -24.32
C ARG A 499 -27.53 -14.68 -23.21
N GLY A 500 -28.86 -14.81 -23.26
CA GLY A 500 -29.63 -15.60 -22.30
C GLY A 500 -29.73 -14.98 -20.91
N THR A 501 -29.42 -13.69 -20.74
CA THR A 501 -29.60 -12.96 -19.47
C THR A 501 -30.93 -12.22 -19.49
N THR A 502 -31.75 -12.42 -18.46
CA THR A 502 -33.02 -11.69 -18.30
C THR A 502 -32.74 -10.20 -18.14
N CYS A 503 -33.43 -9.36 -18.93
CA CYS A 503 -33.29 -7.91 -18.85
C CYS A 503 -34.63 -7.22 -19.02
N PHE A 504 -34.93 -6.28 -18.13
CA PHE A 504 -36.10 -5.40 -18.19
C PHE A 504 -35.66 -3.95 -18.14
N MET A 505 -36.12 -3.11 -19.05
CA MET A 505 -35.87 -1.67 -18.97
C MET A 505 -36.66 -1.05 -17.80
N ILE A 506 -36.02 -0.13 -17.10
CA ILE A 506 -36.60 0.67 -16.02
C ILE A 506 -36.41 2.13 -16.38
N GLY A 507 -37.49 2.91 -16.45
CA GLY A 507 -37.45 4.35 -16.68
C GLY A 507 -38.75 4.99 -16.25
N SER A 508 -38.71 6.27 -15.89
CA SER A 508 -39.92 7.06 -15.70
C SER A 508 -40.41 7.52 -17.07
N GLU A 509 -41.42 6.86 -17.63
CA GLU A 509 -42.37 7.58 -18.49
C GLU A 509 -43.41 8.18 -17.53
N GLY A 510 -43.16 9.44 -17.12
CA GLY A 510 -43.94 10.15 -16.10
C GLY A 510 -43.07 10.69 -14.99
#